data_AF-A0A9P0LB21-F1
#
_entry.id   AF-A0A9P0LB21-F1
#
_cell.length_a   1.000
_cell.length_b   1.000
_cell.length_c   1.000
_cell.angle_alpha   90.00
_cell.angle_beta   90.00
_cell.angle_gamma   90.00
#
_symmetry.space_group_name_H-M   'P 1'
#
loop_
_entity.id
_entity.type
_entity.pdbx_description
1 polymer ?
#
loop_
_entity_poly.entity_id
_entity_poly.type
_entity_poly.pdbx_seq_one_letter_code
_entity_poly.pdbx_strand_id
1 'polypeptide(L)'
;MKKRQHKVILEKNAIPSGRKLIGKGFTFLQDNDPKHSAKLCIGYLDGKQSEKVLENMTWPPQSPDLNPIELLWEELDRNVREQCPSSQQAMWNALEGSWSNISQEISHATIGNTGHKMQKRIF
;
A
#
# COMPACT_ATOMS: atom_id res chain seq x y z
N MET A 1 13.27 -3.88 7.53
CA MET A 1 13.61 -3.81 6.08
C MET A 1 14.47 -2.59 5.80
N LYS A 2 15.51 -2.70 4.95
CA LYS A 2 16.40 -1.58 4.55
C LYS A 2 15.93 -0.93 3.23
N LYS A 3 16.31 0.33 2.96
CA LYS A 3 15.97 1.07 1.72
C LYS A 3 16.28 0.33 0.41
N ARG A 4 17.38 -0.44 0.35
CA ARG A 4 17.72 -1.25 -0.83
C ARG A 4 16.72 -2.37 -1.07
N GLN A 5 16.25 -3.01 0.00
CA GLN A 5 15.23 -4.05 -0.07
C GLN A 5 13.88 -3.45 -0.51
N HIS A 6 13.54 -2.26 0.00
CA HIS A 6 12.34 -1.53 -0.45
C HIS A 6 12.36 -1.27 -1.96
N LYS A 7 13.47 -0.73 -2.49
CA LYS A 7 13.62 -0.55 -3.94
C LYS A 7 13.42 -1.85 -4.72
N VAL A 8 13.94 -2.97 -4.24
CA VAL A 8 13.74 -4.28 -4.88
C VAL A 8 12.26 -4.69 -4.88
N ILE A 9 11.51 -4.40 -3.80
CA ILE A 9 10.07 -4.66 -3.74
C ILE A 9 9.32 -3.78 -4.74
N LEU A 10 9.68 -2.50 -4.86
CA LEU A 10 9.10 -1.61 -5.88
C LEU A 10 9.31 -2.18 -7.28
N GLU A 11 10.56 -2.53 -7.59
CA GLU A 11 10.97 -3.03 -8.91
C GLU A 11 10.34 -4.37 -9.30
N LYS A 12 10.30 -5.32 -8.36
CA LYS A 12 9.89 -6.69 -8.66
C LYS A 12 8.41 -6.95 -8.45
N ASN A 13 7.74 -6.18 -7.59
CA ASN A 13 6.38 -6.47 -7.19
C ASN A 13 5.45 -5.27 -7.41
N ALA A 14 5.69 -4.15 -6.74
CA ALA A 14 4.70 -3.06 -6.68
C ALA A 14 4.42 -2.45 -8.06
N ILE A 15 5.47 -2.07 -8.80
CA ILE A 15 5.30 -1.42 -10.12
C ILE A 15 4.73 -2.40 -11.17
N PRO A 16 5.26 -3.64 -11.30
CA PRO A 16 4.65 -4.62 -12.20
C PRO A 16 3.19 -4.93 -11.87
N SER A 17 2.84 -5.03 -10.58
CA SER A 17 1.45 -5.31 -10.16
C SER A 17 0.51 -4.17 -10.49
N GLY A 18 0.89 -2.92 -10.19
CA GLY A 18 0.09 -1.74 -10.54
C GLY A 18 -0.16 -1.65 -12.05
N ARG A 19 0.88 -1.90 -12.85
CA ARG A 19 0.75 -1.93 -14.32
C ARG A 19 -0.16 -3.06 -14.82
N LYS A 20 -0.12 -4.24 -14.18
CA LYS A 20 -0.96 -5.39 -14.54
C LYS A 20 -2.42 -5.20 -14.14
N LEU A 21 -2.67 -4.66 -12.95
CA LEU A 21 -4.00 -4.56 -12.34
C LEU A 21 -4.76 -3.31 -12.80
N ILE A 22 -4.08 -2.18 -12.93
CA ILE A 22 -4.71 -0.87 -13.23
C ILE A 22 -4.34 -0.40 -14.64
N GLY A 23 -3.10 -0.64 -15.07
CA GLY A 23 -2.63 -0.24 -16.38
C GLY A 23 -1.51 0.80 -16.33
N LYS A 24 -1.14 1.35 -17.49
CA LYS A 24 -0.09 2.37 -17.59
C LYS A 24 -0.60 3.70 -17.03
N GLY A 25 0.25 4.38 -16.25
CA GLY A 25 -0.09 5.68 -15.65
C GLY A 25 -0.96 5.56 -14.40
N PHE A 26 -0.98 4.39 -13.75
CA PHE A 26 -1.66 4.24 -12.46
C PHE A 26 -1.06 5.16 -11.40
N THR A 27 -1.89 5.64 -10.48
CA THR A 27 -1.42 6.43 -9.34
C THR A 27 -0.82 5.50 -8.29
N PHE A 28 0.42 5.77 -7.90
CA PHE A 28 1.12 5.07 -6.83
C PHE A 28 1.14 5.91 -5.56
N LEU A 29 0.83 5.30 -4.43
CA LEU A 29 0.86 5.92 -3.12
C LEU A 29 1.74 5.12 -2.18
N GLN A 30 2.57 5.80 -1.40
CA GLN A 30 3.33 5.23 -0.28
C GLN A 30 3.44 6.26 0.85
N ASP A 31 3.63 5.78 2.08
CA ASP A 31 3.85 6.65 3.23
C ASP A 31 5.23 7.34 3.21
N ASN A 32 5.46 8.23 4.18
CA ASN A 32 6.71 8.99 4.33
C ASN A 32 7.75 8.29 5.23
N ASP A 33 7.69 6.97 5.42
CA ASP A 33 8.71 6.24 6.19
C ASP A 33 10.13 6.58 5.67
N PRO A 34 11.13 6.80 6.55
CA PRO A 34 12.50 7.16 6.15
C PRO A 34 13.12 6.28 5.05
N LYS A 35 12.72 5.00 4.95
CA LYS A 35 13.22 4.11 3.90
C LYS A 35 12.55 4.36 2.54
N HIS A 36 11.30 4.84 2.52
CA HIS A 36 10.53 5.18 1.32
C HIS A 36 10.92 6.57 0.79
N SER A 37 11.17 7.51 1.70
CA SER A 37 11.65 8.87 1.42
C SER A 37 13.17 8.96 1.19
N ALA A 38 13.89 7.84 1.21
CA ALA A 38 15.29 7.80 0.83
C ALA A 38 15.46 8.21 -0.64
N LYS A 39 16.47 9.05 -0.94
CA LYS A 39 16.82 9.50 -2.31
C LYS A 39 16.86 8.37 -3.35
N LEU A 40 17.30 7.18 -2.94
CA LEU A 40 17.34 6.00 -3.80
C LEU A 40 15.95 5.57 -4.28
N CYS A 41 14.95 5.58 -3.40
CA CYS A 41 13.59 5.15 -3.70
C CYS A 41 12.81 6.26 -4.40
N ILE A 42 12.97 7.51 -3.96
CA ILE A 42 12.40 8.68 -4.63
C ILE A 42 12.90 8.78 -6.08
N GLY A 43 14.21 8.78 -6.30
CA GLY A 43 14.77 8.89 -7.65
C GLY A 43 14.38 7.73 -8.58
N TYR A 44 14.14 6.53 -8.03
CA TYR A 44 13.58 5.43 -8.80
C TYR A 44 12.14 5.71 -9.26
N LEU A 45 11.29 6.19 -8.36
CA LEU A 45 9.89 6.52 -8.68
C LEU A 45 9.79 7.72 -9.61
N ASP A 46 10.63 8.75 -9.44
CA ASP A 46 10.70 9.91 -10.34
C ASP A 46 11.07 9.50 -11.77
N GLY A 47 12.00 8.55 -11.91
CA GLY A 47 12.34 7.95 -13.20
C GLY A 47 11.13 7.23 -13.82
N LYS A 48 10.38 6.46 -13.03
CA LYS A 48 9.17 5.78 -13.50
C LYS A 48 8.03 6.74 -13.86
N GLN A 49 7.90 7.84 -13.14
CA GLN A 49 6.98 8.91 -13.52
C GLN A 49 7.39 9.59 -14.83
N SER A 50 8.69 9.88 -15.01
CA SER A 50 9.22 10.47 -16.25
C SER A 50 9.03 9.55 -17.47
N GLU A 51 9.13 8.22 -17.27
CA GLU A 51 8.81 7.19 -18.27
C GLU A 51 7.29 7.02 -18.52
N LYS A 52 6.43 7.77 -17.80
CA LYS A 52 4.96 7.66 -17.79
C LYS A 52 4.48 6.25 -17.43
N VAL A 53 5.19 5.57 -16.54
CA VAL A 53 4.81 4.23 -16.05
C VAL A 53 3.71 4.35 -14.99
N LEU A 54 3.84 5.35 -14.11
CA LEU A 54 2.95 5.64 -12.99
C LEU A 54 2.92 7.15 -12.72
N GLU A 55 1.95 7.61 -11.94
CA GLU A 55 1.95 8.92 -11.31
C GLU A 55 2.23 8.74 -9.82
N ASN A 56 3.30 9.32 -9.30
CA ASN A 56 3.68 9.20 -7.89
C ASN A 56 2.95 10.27 -7.08
N MET A 57 2.04 9.84 -6.21
CA MET A 57 1.25 10.75 -5.40
C MET A 57 2.03 11.24 -4.18
N THR A 58 2.10 12.56 -4.01
CA THR A 58 2.64 13.17 -2.79
C THR A 58 1.65 13.04 -1.65
N TRP A 59 2.07 12.40 -0.56
CA TRP A 59 1.26 12.25 0.65
C TRP A 59 1.69 13.24 1.73
N PRO A 60 0.76 13.90 2.45
CA PRO A 60 1.11 14.76 3.56
C PRO A 60 1.85 13.97 4.67
N PRO A 61 2.89 14.54 5.27
CA PRO A 61 3.58 13.90 6.40
C PRO A 61 2.61 13.71 7.59
N GLN A 62 2.87 12.68 8.39
CA GLN A 62 2.14 12.39 9.64
C GLN A 62 0.61 12.20 9.49
N SER A 63 0.16 11.67 8.35
CA SER A 63 -1.25 11.31 8.13
C SER A 63 -1.46 9.80 7.95
N PRO A 64 -1.17 8.97 8.97
CA PRO A 64 -1.40 7.53 8.91
C PRO A 64 -2.89 7.20 8.85
N ASP A 65 -3.75 8.03 9.45
CA ASP A 65 -5.21 7.89 9.51
C ASP A 65 -5.91 8.06 8.15
N LEU A 66 -5.16 8.55 7.16
CA LEU A 66 -5.59 8.71 5.79
C LEU A 66 -5.12 7.56 4.90
N ASN A 67 -4.19 6.71 5.35
CA ASN A 67 -3.55 5.74 4.47
C ASN A 67 -4.49 4.54 4.26
N PRO A 68 -4.98 4.30 3.03
CA PRO A 68 -5.90 3.19 2.72
C PRO A 68 -5.39 1.84 3.23
N ILE A 69 -4.07 1.62 3.22
CA ILE A 69 -3.51 0.33 3.59
C ILE A 69 -3.67 0.04 5.10
N GLU A 70 -3.74 1.06 5.95
CA GLU A 70 -3.90 0.88 7.40
C GLU A 70 -5.28 0.28 7.72
N LEU A 71 -6.32 0.73 7.01
CA LEU A 71 -7.66 0.15 7.14
C LEU A 71 -7.70 -1.30 6.66
N LEU A 72 -6.94 -1.64 5.61
CA LEU A 72 -6.80 -3.04 5.18
C LEU A 72 -6.03 -3.88 6.19
N TRP A 73 -5.01 -3.31 6.85
CA TRP A 73 -4.28 -4.00 7.92
C TRP A 73 -5.14 -4.23 9.15
N GLU A 74 -5.97 -3.26 9.55
CA GLU A 74 -6.93 -3.42 10.65
C GLU A 74 -7.92 -4.57 10.38
N GLU A 75 -8.46 -4.63 9.16
CA GLU A 75 -9.34 -5.72 8.74
C GLU A 75 -8.63 -7.07 8.75
N LEU A 76 -7.40 -7.12 8.22
CA LEU A 76 -6.60 -8.34 8.22
C LEU A 76 -6.27 -8.82 9.64
N ASP A 77 -5.87 -7.90 10.53
CA ASP A 77 -5.57 -8.19 11.94
C ASP A 77 -6.80 -8.73 12.67
N ARG A 78 -7.98 -8.14 12.44
CA ARG A 78 -9.25 -8.64 12.99
C ARG A 78 -9.52 -10.08 12.54
N ASN A 79 -9.46 -10.34 11.24
CA ASN A 79 -9.79 -11.64 10.67
C ASN A 79 -8.81 -12.74 11.12
N VAL A 80 -7.53 -12.40 11.30
CA VAL A 80 -6.52 -13.33 11.82
C VAL A 80 -6.71 -13.59 13.31
N ARG A 81 -7.05 -12.57 14.11
CA ARG A 81 -7.30 -12.74 15.55
C ARG A 81 -8.50 -13.64 15.83
N GLU A 82 -9.56 -13.54 15.03
CA GLU A 82 -10.74 -14.40 15.15
C GLU A 82 -10.39 -15.89 14.95
N GLN A 83 -9.39 -16.19 14.13
CA GLN A 83 -8.91 -17.56 13.89
C GLN A 83 -8.02 -18.12 15.01
N CYS A 84 -7.59 -17.27 15.96
CA CYS A 84 -6.77 -17.65 17.12
C CYS A 84 -5.58 -18.59 16.78
N PRO A 85 -4.71 -18.24 15.81
CA PRO A 85 -3.63 -19.12 15.39
C PRO A 85 -2.63 -19.36 16.53
N SER A 86 -2.32 -20.63 16.79
CA SER A 86 -1.45 -21.07 17.89
C SER A 86 -0.02 -21.43 17.47
N SER A 87 0.31 -21.28 16.18
CA SER A 87 1.66 -21.52 15.64
C SER A 87 1.99 -20.53 14.53
N GLN A 88 3.28 -20.40 14.22
CA GLN A 88 3.73 -19.56 13.10
C GLN A 88 3.12 -20.02 11.76
N GLN A 89 2.99 -21.33 11.55
CA GLN A 89 2.37 -21.86 10.34
C GLN A 89 0.88 -21.54 10.29
N ALA A 90 0.17 -21.70 11.42
CA ALA A 90 -1.24 -21.34 11.51
C ALA A 90 -1.45 -19.84 11.27
N MET A 91 -0.54 -18.99 11.80
CA MET A 91 -0.55 -17.54 11.56
C MET A 91 -0.39 -17.22 10.07
N TRP A 92 0.56 -17.88 9.40
CA TRP A 92 0.78 -17.66 7.96
C TRP A 92 -0.41 -18.08 7.12
N ASN A 93 -0.99 -19.25 7.40
CA ASN A 93 -2.18 -19.73 6.70
C ASN A 93 -3.39 -18.81 6.94
N ALA A 94 -3.57 -18.33 8.17
CA ALA A 94 -4.63 -17.38 8.51
C ALA A 94 -4.46 -16.04 7.76
N LEU A 95 -3.23 -15.52 7.67
CA LEU A 95 -2.92 -14.31 6.91
C LEU A 95 -3.22 -14.50 5.42
N GLU A 96 -2.75 -15.58 4.81
CA GLU A 96 -2.96 -15.87 3.38
C GLU A 96 -4.44 -16.07 3.04
N GLY A 97 -5.16 -16.82 3.88
CA GLY A 97 -6.60 -17.03 3.73
C GLY A 97 -7.39 -15.73 3.90
N SER A 98 -7.09 -14.95 4.93
CA SER A 98 -7.77 -13.67 5.19
C SER A 98 -7.50 -12.67 4.07
N TRP A 99 -6.26 -12.55 3.60
CA TRP A 99 -5.89 -11.66 2.50
C TRP A 99 -6.63 -12.01 1.20
N SER A 100 -6.74 -13.31 0.89
CA SER A 100 -7.46 -13.78 -0.31
C SER A 100 -8.96 -13.53 -0.25
N ASN A 101 -9.51 -13.39 0.97
CA ASN A 101 -10.93 -13.16 1.22
C ASN A 101 -11.31 -11.68 1.39
N ILE A 102 -10.35 -10.76 1.42
CA ILE A 102 -10.66 -9.32 1.42
C ILE A 102 -11.40 -8.99 0.12
N SER A 103 -12.67 -8.60 0.24
CA SER A 103 -13.51 -8.32 -0.91
C SER A 103 -13.11 -7.02 -1.60
N GLN A 104 -13.44 -6.90 -2.89
CA GLN A 104 -13.29 -5.66 -3.63
C GLN A 104 -14.11 -4.51 -3.01
N GLU A 105 -15.21 -4.82 -2.33
CA GLU A 105 -16.07 -3.83 -1.65
C GLU A 105 -15.34 -3.15 -0.49
N ILE A 106 -14.61 -3.92 0.33
CA ILE A 106 -13.76 -3.37 1.40
C ILE A 106 -12.66 -2.49 0.81
N SER A 107 -12.05 -2.93 -0.30
CA SER A 107 -11.03 -2.16 -1.02
C SER A 107 -11.58 -0.84 -1.56
N HIS A 108 -12.78 -0.83 -2.15
CA HIS A 108 -13.42 0.38 -2.68
C HIS A 108 -13.90 1.34 -1.57
N ALA A 109 -14.48 0.82 -0.49
CA ALA A 109 -14.89 1.64 0.66
C ALA A 109 -13.68 2.35 1.31
N THR A 110 -12.55 1.65 1.38
CA THR A 110 -11.28 2.18 1.91
C THR A 110 -10.74 3.34 1.08
N ILE A 111 -10.76 3.21 -0.25
CA ILE A 111 -10.33 4.27 -1.17
C ILE A 111 -11.29 5.47 -1.11
N GLY A 112 -12.60 5.22 -1.07
CA GLY A 112 -13.63 6.27 -0.99
C GLY A 112 -13.58 7.10 0.29
N ASN A 113 -13.32 6.45 1.44
CA ASN A 113 -13.17 7.14 2.73
C ASN A 113 -11.91 8.01 2.76
N THR A 114 -10.83 7.53 2.16
CA THR A 114 -9.56 8.26 2.02
C THR A 114 -9.73 9.54 1.20
N GLY A 115 -10.43 9.47 0.06
CA GLY A 115 -10.71 10.64 -0.78
C GLY A 115 -11.49 11.73 -0.03
N HIS A 116 -12.53 11.36 0.72
CA HIS A 116 -13.33 12.30 1.51
C HIS A 116 -12.53 12.96 2.65
N LYS A 117 -11.68 12.18 3.35
CA LYS A 117 -10.87 12.73 4.44
C LYS A 117 -9.76 13.65 3.93
N MET A 118 -9.18 13.38 2.76
CA MET A 118 -8.19 14.27 2.12
C MET A 118 -8.79 15.61 1.72
N GLN A 119 -10.01 15.62 1.17
CA GLN A 119 -10.71 16.87 0.83
C GLN A 119 -10.95 17.77 2.04
N LYS A 120 -11.27 17.20 3.22
CA LYS A 120 -11.51 17.96 4.46
C LYS A 120 -10.26 18.49 5.16
N ARG A 121 -9.06 18.11 4.71
CA ARG A 121 -7.79 18.44 5.37
C ARG A 121 -6.90 19.35 4.54
N ILE A 122 -7.16 19.41 3.23
CA ILE A 122 -6.48 20.28 2.27
C ILE A 122 -7.32 21.54 1.97
N PHE A 123 -8.61 21.54 2.30
CA PHE A 123 -9.53 22.68 2.19
C PHE A 123 -10.22 22.97 3.52
#